data_AF-A0A527YNY3-F1
#
_entry.id   AF-A0A527YNY3-F1
#
_cell.length_a   1.000
_cell.length_b   1.000
_cell.length_c   1.000
_cell.angle_alpha   90.00
_cell.angle_beta   90.00
_cell.angle_gamma   90.00
#
_symmetry.space_group_name_H-M   'P 1'
#
loop_
_entity.id
_entity.type
_entity.pdbx_description
1 polymer ?
#
loop_
_entity_poly.entity_id
_entity_poly.type
_entity_poly.pdbx_seq_one_letter_code
_entity_poly.pdbx_strand_id
1 'polypeptide(L)'
;MSTRDLTVPVAAPAAPWRQRLGTMVPILVLAPSLAASFIYVFVFTLWTLYLSLSSSSLMPTYGFVGLDNYASLWANRRWNIAYTN
;
A
#
# COMPACT_ATOMS: atom_id res chain seq x y z
N MET A 1 -23.63 -41.96 -44.72
CA MET A 1 -22.51 -41.67 -43.80
C MET A 1 -22.42 -40.16 -43.65
N SER A 2 -22.67 -39.64 -42.44
CA SER A 2 -22.84 -38.21 -42.14
C SER A 2 -21.49 -37.59 -41.79
N THR A 3 -20.91 -36.80 -42.71
CA THR A 3 -19.73 -35.96 -42.46
C THR A 3 -20.16 -34.62 -41.88
N ARG A 4 -20.75 -34.65 -40.69
CA ARG A 4 -20.92 -33.48 -39.84
C ARG A 4 -19.95 -33.67 -38.68
N ASP A 5 -19.30 -32.59 -38.25
CA ASP A 5 -18.51 -32.51 -37.03
C ASP A 5 -17.01 -32.85 -37.16
N LEU A 6 -16.33 -32.14 -38.07
CA LEU A 6 -14.91 -31.80 -37.85
C LEU A 6 -14.82 -30.30 -37.56
N THR A 7 -15.29 -29.89 -36.38
CA THR A 7 -14.99 -28.57 -35.83
C THR A 7 -13.55 -28.57 -35.34
N VAL A 8 -12.61 -28.44 -36.28
CA VAL A 8 -11.20 -28.21 -35.95
C VAL A 8 -11.14 -26.91 -35.16
N PRO A 9 -10.68 -26.91 -33.90
CA PRO A 9 -10.44 -25.66 -33.19
C PRO A 9 -9.28 -24.97 -33.91
N VAL A 10 -9.59 -24.01 -34.77
CA VAL A 10 -8.60 -23.07 -35.28
C VAL A 10 -8.00 -22.38 -34.06
N ALA A 11 -6.71 -22.63 -33.81
CA ALA A 11 -5.95 -21.89 -32.82
C ALA A 11 -6.14 -20.40 -33.12
N ALA A 12 -6.75 -19.67 -32.18
CA ALA A 12 -7.00 -18.25 -32.35
C ALA A 12 -5.67 -17.54 -32.67
N PRO A 13 -5.62 -16.67 -33.70
CA PRO A 13 -4.40 -15.96 -34.03
C PRO A 13 -3.93 -15.18 -32.80
N ALA A 14 -2.62 -15.23 -32.53
CA ALA A 14 -2.01 -14.50 -31.42
C ALA A 14 -2.51 -13.05 -31.45
N ALA A 15 -3.17 -12.61 -30.36
CA ALA A 15 -3.87 -11.33 -30.34
C ALA A 15 -2.96 -10.20 -30.86
N PRO A 16 -3.42 -9.42 -31.86
CA PRO A 16 -2.59 -8.41 -32.50
C PRO A 16 -2.08 -7.43 -31.46
N TRP A 17 -0.80 -7.06 -31.54
CA TRP A 17 -0.12 -6.17 -30.58
C TRP A 17 -0.90 -4.87 -30.27
N ARG A 18 -1.69 -4.38 -31.23
CA ARG A 18 -2.62 -3.25 -31.08
C ARG A 18 -3.67 -3.46 -29.97
N GLN A 19 -4.19 -4.67 -29.85
CA GLN A 19 -5.17 -5.04 -28.83
C GLN A 19 -4.53 -5.09 -27.45
N ARG A 20 -3.28 -5.58 -27.36
CA ARG A 20 -2.49 -5.55 -26.12
C ARG A 20 -2.20 -4.12 -25.66
N LEU A 21 -1.85 -3.22 -26.58
CA LEU A 21 -1.66 -1.80 -26.25
C LEU A 21 -2.96 -1.16 -25.74
N GLY A 22 -4.10 -1.45 -26.37
CA GLY A 22 -5.39 -0.97 -25.90
C GLY A 22 -5.69 -1.34 -24.45
N THR A 23 -5.29 -2.53 -24.00
CA THR A 23 -5.44 -2.96 -22.60
C THR A 23 -4.44 -2.31 -21.65
N MET A 24 -3.27 -1.89 -22.14
CA MET A 24 -2.22 -1.28 -21.31
C MET A 24 -2.39 0.24 -21.11
N VAL A 25 -3.06 0.93 -22.05
CA VAL A 25 -3.26 2.39 -21.98
C VAL A 25 -3.95 2.85 -20.69
N PRO A 26 -5.05 2.23 -20.21
CA PRO A 26 -5.70 2.66 -18.96
C PRO A 26 -4.77 2.51 -17.75
N ILE A 27 -4.00 1.43 -17.70
CA ILE A 27 -3.04 1.16 -16.63
C ILE A 27 -1.93 2.20 -16.64
N LEU A 28 -1.42 2.57 -17.81
CA LEU A 28 -0.37 3.59 -17.93
C LEU A 28 -0.81 4.97 -17.42
N VAL A 29 -2.09 5.31 -17.59
CA VAL A 29 -2.66 6.59 -17.14
C VAL A 29 -3.00 6.58 -15.65
N LEU A 30 -3.45 5.45 -15.12
CA LEU A 30 -3.82 5.27 -13.71
C LEU A 30 -2.61 4.98 -12.80
N ALA A 31 -1.60 4.26 -13.30
CA ALA A 31 -0.45 3.85 -12.51
C ALA A 31 0.31 5.03 -11.86
N PRO A 32 0.54 6.18 -12.52
CA PRO A 32 1.25 7.30 -11.91
C PRO A 32 0.53 7.89 -10.70
N SER A 33 -0.78 8.10 -10.78
CA SER A 33 -1.55 8.67 -9.66
C SER A 33 -1.68 7.67 -8.51
N LEU A 34 -1.86 6.40 -8.83
CA LEU A 34 -1.94 5.33 -7.84
C LEU A 34 -0.58 5.11 -7.15
N ALA A 35 0.51 5.15 -7.90
CA ALA A 35 1.87 5.10 -7.36
C ALA A 35 2.19 6.31 -6.48
N ALA A 36 1.85 7.53 -6.91
CA ALA A 36 2.04 8.74 -6.12
C ALA A 36 1.27 8.66 -4.79
N SER A 37 0.00 8.23 -4.84
CA SER A 37 -0.84 8.06 -3.65
C SER A 37 -0.26 7.01 -2.70
N PHE A 38 0.19 5.88 -3.25
CA PHE A 38 0.87 4.83 -2.50
C PHE A 38 2.14 5.36 -1.83
N ILE A 39 3.05 5.98 -2.59
CA ILE A 39 4.29 6.56 -2.06
C ILE A 39 3.97 7.54 -0.93
N TYR A 40 3.02 8.45 -1.14
CA TYR A 40 2.64 9.43 -0.12
C TYR A 40 2.19 8.76 1.18
N VAL A 41 1.24 7.81 1.10
CA VAL A 41 0.73 7.10 2.28
C VAL A 41 1.85 6.34 2.98
N PHE A 42 2.62 5.53 2.26
CA PHE A 42 3.62 4.66 2.89
C PHE A 42 4.84 5.44 3.42
N VAL A 43 5.33 6.44 2.70
CA VAL A 43 6.43 7.28 3.19
C VAL A 43 5.99 8.05 4.43
N PHE A 44 4.81 8.66 4.40
CA PHE A 44 4.30 9.41 5.55
C PHE A 44 4.04 8.49 6.75
N THR A 45 3.47 7.30 6.54
CA THR A 45 3.27 6.30 7.60
C THR A 45 4.60 5.84 8.20
N LEU A 46 5.58 5.47 7.37
CA LEU A 46 6.90 5.03 7.85
C LEU A 46 7.63 6.13 8.61
N TRP A 47 7.57 7.37 8.11
CA TRP A 47 8.14 8.52 8.79
C TRP A 47 7.47 8.77 10.15
N THR A 48 6.14 8.71 10.20
CA THR A 48 5.37 8.90 11.44
C THR A 48 5.66 7.79 12.45
N LEU A 49 5.76 6.52 12.00
CA LEU A 49 6.15 5.39 12.83
C LEU A 49 7.59 5.56 13.37
N TYR A 50 8.51 6.01 12.53
CA TYR A 50 9.88 6.29 12.98
C TYR A 50 9.91 7.37 14.06
N LEU A 51 9.15 8.45 13.88
CA LEU A 51 9.05 9.51 14.87
C LEU A 51 8.38 9.05 16.18
N SER A 52 7.38 8.18 16.14
CA SER A 52 6.72 7.69 17.36
C SER A 52 7.66 6.86 18.24
N LEU A 53 8.69 6.26 17.65
CA LEU A 53 9.76 5.52 18.33
C LEU A 53 10.94 6.42 18.76
N SER A 54 10.90 7.71 18.44
CA SER A 54 11.92 8.69 18.81
C SER A 54 11.56 9.43 20.11
N SER A 55 12.53 10.06 20.75
CA SER A 55 12.35 10.71 22.06
C SER A 55 11.35 11.86 21.98
N SER A 56 10.33 11.84 22.84
CA SER A 56 9.32 12.89 22.96
C SER A 56 9.75 13.93 24.00
N SER A 57 10.49 14.97 23.59
CA SER A 57 10.92 16.08 24.45
C SER A 57 10.41 17.42 23.94
N LEU A 58 10.24 18.41 24.84
CA LEU A 58 9.88 19.79 24.47
C LEU A 58 10.95 20.46 23.60
N MET A 59 12.20 19.98 23.67
CA MET A 59 13.28 20.40 22.80
C MET A 59 13.65 19.24 21.85
N PRO A 60 13.82 19.48 20.53
CA PRO A 60 14.09 18.43 19.56
C PRO A 60 15.36 17.67 19.93
N THR A 61 15.24 16.38 20.24
CA THR A 61 16.37 15.46 20.38
C THR A 61 16.07 14.26 19.50
N TYR A 62 16.98 13.90 18.58
CA TYR A 62 16.83 12.73 17.71
C TYR A 62 17.34 11.46 18.43
N GLY A 63 16.89 11.22 19.65
CA GLY A 63 17.21 9.99 20.39
C GLY A 63 16.24 8.88 20.00
N PHE A 64 16.72 7.75 19.47
CA PHE A 64 15.86 6.58 19.27
C PHE A 64 15.62 5.90 20.63
N VAL A 65 14.36 5.88 21.09
CA VAL A 65 13.96 5.34 22.41
C VAL A 65 13.09 4.09 22.28
N GLY A 66 12.83 3.65 21.06
CA GLY A 66 12.03 2.46 20.80
C GLY A 66 10.61 2.59 21.37
N LEU A 67 10.21 1.65 22.22
CA LEU A 67 8.85 1.57 22.77
C LEU A 67 8.68 2.22 24.15
N ASP A 68 9.71 2.87 24.68
CA ASP A 68 9.66 3.44 26.04
C ASP A 68 8.54 4.49 26.20
N ASN A 69 8.29 5.31 25.18
CA ASN A 69 7.18 6.26 25.15
C ASN A 69 5.82 5.55 25.33
N TYR A 70 5.65 4.38 24.71
CA TYR A 70 4.42 3.59 24.83
C TYR A 70 4.30 2.96 26.21
N ALA A 71 5.40 2.39 26.75
CA ALA A 71 5.40 1.85 28.11
C ALA A 71 5.02 2.91 29.15
N SER A 72 5.56 4.14 29.01
CA SER A 72 5.20 5.27 29.87
C SER A 72 3.73 5.67 29.75
N LEU A 73 3.14 5.61 28.55
CA LEU A 73 1.74 5.92 28.31
C LEU A 73 0.82 4.88 28.97
N TRP A 74 1.15 3.60 28.84
CA TRP A 74 0.40 2.50 29.46
C TRP A 74 0.45 2.54 30.99
N ALA A 75 1.57 2.97 31.57
CA ALA A 75 1.68 3.19 33.02
C ALA A 75 0.93 4.44 33.52
N ASN A 76 0.48 5.33 32.63
CA ASN A 76 -0.14 6.60 33.01
C ASN A 76 -1.60 6.41 33.43
N ARG A 77 -1.94 6.75 34.68
CA ARG A 77 -3.31 6.66 35.20
C ARG A 77 -4.32 7.45 34.37
N ARG A 78 -3.97 8.65 33.87
CA ARG A 78 -4.87 9.48 33.07
C ARG A 78 -5.20 8.82 31.73
N TRP A 79 -4.20 8.20 31.10
CA TRP A 79 -4.41 7.42 29.88
C TRP A 79 -5.36 6.24 30.14
N ASN A 80 -5.15 5.52 31.23
CA ASN A 80 -6.01 4.38 31.61
C ASN A 80 -7.48 4.77 31.76
N ILE A 81 -7.74 5.91 32.40
CA ILE A 81 -9.09 6.46 32.51
C ILE A 81 -9.63 6.84 31.11
N ALA A 82 -8.84 7.54 30.30
CA ALA A 82 -9.29 8.03 29.00
C ALA A 82 -9.66 6.92 28.01
N TYR A 83 -8.94 5.79 27.97
CA TYR A 83 -9.27 4.71 27.03
C TYR A 83 -10.39 3.79 27.53
N THR A 84 -10.67 3.79 28.85
CA THR A 84 -11.70 2.93 29.46
C THR A 84 -13.10 3.56 29.42
N ASN A 85 -13.21 4.89 29.37
CA ASN A 85 -14.49 5.60 29.24
C ASN A 85 -14.96 5.65 27.79
#